data_AF-A0A954MMM6-F1
#
_entry.id   AF-A0A954MMM6-F1
#
_cell.length_a   1.000
_cell.length_b   1.000
_cell.length_c   1.000
_cell.angle_alpha   90.00
_cell.angle_beta   90.00
_cell.angle_gamma   90.00
#
_symmetry.space_group_name_H-M   'P 1'
#
loop_
_entity.id
_entity.type
_entity.pdbx_description
1 polymer ?
#
loop_
_entity_poly.entity_id
_entity_poly.type
_entity_poly.pdbx_seq_one_letter_code
_entity_poly.pdbx_strand_id
1 'polypeptide(L)' 'MFTPGWTQLIVVLLIGLLFFGNRLPSTMRSLGQSINEFKKGMKESEDEEDDEQDKLES' A
#
# COMPACT_ATOMS: atom_id res chain seq x y z
N MET A 1 -24.17 -24.21 -1.84
CA MET A 1 -23.28 -23.09 -2.22
C MET A 1 -22.78 -22.50 -0.91
N PHE A 2 -21.53 -22.76 -0.53
CA PHE A 2 -20.96 -22.28 0.73
C PHE A 2 -20.12 -21.03 0.45
N THR A 3 -20.77 -19.91 0.19
CA THR A 3 -20.10 -18.61 0.27
C THR A 3 -19.97 -18.26 1.74
N PRO A 4 -18.74 -18.20 2.29
CA PRO A 4 -18.58 -17.81 3.68
C PRO A 4 -19.18 -16.42 3.86
N GLY A 5 -20.11 -16.31 4.80
CA GLY A 5 -20.74 -15.04 5.12
C GLY A 5 -19.73 -14.05 5.71
N TRP A 6 -20.08 -12.78 5.73
CA TRP A 6 -19.28 -11.72 6.36
C TRP A 6 -18.85 -12.08 7.79
N THR A 7 -19.72 -12.75 8.54
CA THR A 7 -19.44 -13.25 9.89
C THR A 7 -18.28 -14.24 9.92
N GLN A 8 -18.22 -15.21 8.99
CA GLN A 8 -17.12 -16.17 8.94
C GLN A 8 -15.79 -15.52 8.57
N LEU A 9 -15.81 -14.56 7.64
CA LEU A 9 -14.61 -13.80 7.27
C LEU A 9 -14.06 -13.01 8.48
N ILE A 10 -14.93 -12.37 9.25
CA ILE A 10 -14.54 -11.64 10.46
C ILE A 10 -13.94 -12.59 11.51
N VAL A 11 -14.53 -13.78 11.72
CA VAL A 11 -14.01 -14.77 12.67
C VAL A 11 -12.63 -15.27 12.23
N VAL A 12 -12.43 -15.57 10.95
CA VAL A 12 -11.13 -15.98 10.41
C VAL A 12 -10.10 -14.87 10.54
N LEU A 13 -10.48 -13.62 10.26
CA LEU A 13 -9.62 -12.45 10.45
C LEU A 13 -9.19 -12.31 11.91
N LEU A 14 -10.12 -12.48 12.86
CA LEU A 14 -9.86 -12.37 14.30
C LEU A 14 -8.87 -13.44 14.77
N ILE A 15 -9.07 -14.69 14.35
CA ILE A 15 -8.16 -15.80 14.65
C ILE A 15 -6.79 -15.54 14.01
N GLY A 16 -6.76 -15.15 12.73
CA GLY A 16 -5.53 -14.76 12.04
C GLY A 16 -4.79 -13.66 12.78
N LEU A 17 -5.48 -12.63 13.24
CA LEU A 17 -4.89 -11.55 14.03
C LEU A 17 -4.39 -12.01 15.40
N LEU A 18 -4.99 -13.02 16.02
CA LEU A 18 -4.49 -13.57 17.28
C LEU A 18 -3.17 -14.35 17.08
N PHE A 19 -3.06 -15.10 15.97
CA PHE A 19 -1.84 -15.83 15.61
C PHE A 19 -0.72 -14.91 15.09
N PHE A 20 -1.07 -13.95 14.23
CA PHE A 20 -0.13 -12.98 13.67
C PHE A 20 0.12 -11.80 14.62
N GLY A 21 -0.73 -11.62 15.63
CA GLY A 21 -0.61 -10.63 16.70
C GLY A 21 -0.21 -9.24 16.19
N ASN A 22 0.91 -8.75 16.73
CA ASN A 22 1.48 -7.45 16.40
C ASN A 22 2.28 -7.41 15.09
N ARG A 23 2.53 -8.55 14.41
CA ARG A 23 3.32 -8.56 13.17
C ARG A 23 2.56 -8.01 11.98
N LEU A 24 1.24 -8.20 11.94
CA LEU A 24 0.40 -7.70 10.86
C LEU A 24 0.41 -6.17 10.75
N PRO A 25 0.17 -5.40 11.84
CA PRO A 25 0.25 -3.93 11.77
C PRO A 25 1.67 -3.41 11.56
N SER A 26 2.70 -4.08 12.11
CA SER A 26 4.10 -3.67 11.91
C SER A 26 4.55 -3.86 10.45
N THR A 27 4.17 -4.98 9.83
CA THR A 27 4.49 -5.29 8.43
C THR A 27 3.68 -4.41 7.48
N MET A 28 2.43 -4.10 7.82
CA MET A 28 1.61 -3.16 7.05
C MET A 28 2.20 -1.74 7.08
N ARG A 29 2.76 -1.30 8.21
CA ARG A 29 3.44 0.01 8.29
C ARG A 29 4.68 0.05 7.41
N SER A 30 5.54 -0.96 7.43
CA SER A 30 6.75 -0.97 6.59
C SER A 30 6.44 -1.09 5.09
N LEU A 31 5.45 -1.91 4.72
CA LEU A 31 4.94 -1.99 3.36
C LEU A 31 4.29 -0.66 2.93
N GLY A 32 3.49 -0.05 3.80
CA GLY A 32 2.85 1.24 3.55
C GLY A 32 3.85 2.37 3.36
N GLN A 33 4.93 2.40 4.14
CA GLN A 33 6.04 3.34 3.94
C GLN A 33 6.72 3.12 2.59
N SER A 34 6.99 1.87 2.21
CA SER A 34 7.61 1.54 0.91
C SER A 34 6.73 1.98 -0.26
N ILE A 35 5.41 1.74 -0.19
CA ILE A 35 4.44 2.18 -1.21
C ILE A 35 4.37 3.71 -1.27
N ASN A 36 4.42 4.39 -0.12
CA ASN A 36 4.38 5.85 -0.06
C ASN A 36 5.63 6.50 -0.68
N GLU A 37 6.82 5.97 -0.37
CA GLU A 37 8.08 6.41 -0.99
C GLU A 37 8.10 6.11 -2.49
N PHE A 38 7.63 4.93 -2.91
CA PHE A 38 7.51 4.58 -4.32
C PHE A 38 6.59 5.56 -5.06
N LYS A 39 5.41 5.88 -4.50
CA LYS A 39 4.49 6.85 -5.08
C LYS A 39 5.09 8.26 -5.15
N LYS A 40 5.86 8.66 -4.12
CA LYS A 40 6.53 9.96 -4.10
C LYS A 40 7.61 10.05 -5.18
N GLY A 41 8.45 9.02 -5.31
CA GLY A 41 9.49 8.96 -6.34
C GLY A 41 8.91 8.98 -7.75
N MET A 42 7.81 8.24 -8.01
CA MET A 42 7.13 8.28 -9.30
C MET A 42 6.61 9.68 -9.66
N LYS A 43 6.03 10.39 -8.68
CA LYS A 43 5.52 11.74 -8.91
C LYS A 43 6.65 12.75 -9.16
N GLU A 44 7.74 12.64 -8.42
CA GLU A 44 8.92 13.50 -8.59
C GLU A 44 9.56 13.30 -9.98
N SER A 45 9.62 12.07 -10.48
CA SER A 45 10.06 11.80 -11.86
C SER A 45 9.10 12.37 -12.91
N GLU A 46 7.80 12.30 -12.68
CA GLU A 46 6.80 12.86 -13.61
C GLU A 46 6.87 14.40 -13.65
N ASP A 47 7.07 15.04 -12.50
CA ASP A 47 7.22 16.50 -12.39
C ASP A 47 8.58 16.98 -13.00
N GLU A 48 9.67 16.21 -12.85
CA GLU A 48 10.98 16.52 -13.47
C GLU A 48 10.96 16.38 -15.00
N GLU A 49 10.25 15.38 -15.54
CA GLU A 49 10.09 15.18 -16.99
C GLU A 49 9.30 16.34 -17.64
N ASP A 50 8.33 16.93 -16.94
CA ASP A 50 7.55 18.08 -17.43
C ASP A 50 8.38 19.39 -17.42
N ASP A 51 9.19 19.61 -16.37
CA ASP A 51 10.08 20.76 -16.25
C ASP A 51 11.28 20.73 -17.23
N GLU A 52 11.78 19.54 -17.60
CA GLU A 52 12.83 19.41 -18.62
C GLU A 52 12.29 19.67 -20.05
N GLN A 53 11.05 19.29 -20.33
CA GLN A 53 10.42 19.50 -21.63
C GLN A 53 10.11 20.99 -21.88
N ASP A 54 9.61 21.73 -20.88
CA ASP A 54 9.32 23.17 -21.00
C ASP A 54 10.60 24.02 -21.27
N LYS A 55 11.75 23.56 -20.77
CA LYS A 55 13.07 24.21 -20.99
C LYS A 55 13.72 23.89 -22.33
N LEU A 56 13.31 22.80 -22.98
CA LEU A 56 13.81 22.42 -24.31
C LEU A 56 13.02 23.08 -25.44
N GLU A 57 11.78 23.52 -25.16
CA GLU A 57 10.91 24.21 -26.13
C GLU A 57 11.01 25.76 -26.09
N SER A 58 11.77 26.34 -25.14
CA SER A 58 12.01 27.78 -24.96
C SER A 58 13.40 28.23 -25.43
#